data_AF-A0A148KKY2-F1
#
_entry.id   AF-A0A148KKY2-F1
#
_cell.length_a   1.000
_cell.length_b   1.000
_cell.length_c   1.000
_cell.angle_alpha   90.00
_cell.angle_beta   90.00
_cell.angle_gamma   90.00
#
_symmetry.space_group_name_H-M   'P 1'
#
loop_
_entity.id
_entity.type
_entity.pdbx_description
1 polymer ?
#
loop_
_entity_poly.entity_id
_entity_poly.type
_entity_poly.pdbx_seq_one_letter_code
_entity_poly.pdbx_strand_id
1 'polypeptide(L)'
;MKVILTFLSAVILSIIFWQEQILLNLDESEFKYKWLLFLKSAQFEAVITAVDKTPYSSISLCPDCPLLPDSGYTYTAWIKRENTHEKVKNPDLQEVIEVAKSEGLQIVRLRKYDGGWFIYASPDWQVNGNTIHAWMYFGLPPDNDNCEDLEEGISKEEQCHTHLFGNWYFNKYWSVNKT
;
A
#
# COMPACT_ATOMS: atom_id res chain seq x y z
N MET A 1 -32.17 -20.98 -28.85
CA MET A 1 -30.75 -20.59 -29.04
C MET A 1 -30.55 -19.08 -29.18
N LYS A 2 -31.23 -18.38 -30.11
CA LYS A 2 -31.13 -16.91 -30.26
C LYS A 2 -31.44 -16.12 -28.98
N VAL A 3 -32.53 -16.46 -28.28
CA VAL A 3 -32.97 -15.75 -27.06
C VAL A 3 -31.94 -15.85 -25.92
N ILE A 4 -31.31 -17.03 -25.76
CA ILE A 4 -30.27 -17.25 -24.74
C ILE A 4 -29.02 -16.42 -25.07
N LEU A 5 -28.63 -16.36 -26.35
CA LEU A 5 -27.48 -15.57 -26.78
C LEU A 5 -27.70 -14.06 -26.56
N THR A 6 -28.90 -13.55 -26.82
CA THR A 6 -29.28 -12.15 -26.60
C THR A 6 -29.31 -11.81 -25.12
N PHE A 7 -29.80 -12.71 -24.28
CA PHE A 7 -29.80 -12.52 -22.83
C PHE A 7 -28.38 -12.50 -22.27
N LEU A 8 -27.52 -13.44 -22.70
CA LEU A 8 -26.11 -13.48 -22.27
C LEU A 8 -25.35 -12.21 -22.67
N SER A 9 -25.57 -11.72 -23.89
CA SER A 9 -24.91 -10.50 -24.38
C SER A 9 -25.42 -9.25 -23.65
N ALA A 10 -26.71 -9.16 -23.31
CA ALA A 10 -27.25 -8.06 -22.49
C ALA A 10 -26.69 -8.07 -21.06
N VAL A 11 -26.53 -9.25 -20.45
CA VAL A 11 -25.91 -9.39 -19.12
C VAL A 11 -24.44 -8.94 -19.17
N ILE A 12 -23.67 -9.39 -20.15
CA ILE A 12 -22.26 -8.97 -20.31
C ILE A 12 -22.17 -7.45 -20.55
N LEU A 13 -23.00 -6.89 -21.42
CA LEU A 13 -23.07 -5.44 -21.64
C LEU A 13 -23.44 -4.67 -20.37
N SER A 14 -24.37 -5.17 -19.56
CA SER A 14 -24.73 -4.55 -18.29
C SER A 14 -23.59 -4.60 -17.27
N ILE A 15 -22.81 -5.68 -17.22
CA ILE A 15 -21.62 -5.81 -16.36
C ILE A 15 -20.54 -4.81 -16.80
N ILE A 16 -20.32 -4.65 -18.12
CA ILE A 16 -19.35 -3.69 -18.66
C ILE A 16 -19.79 -2.25 -18.37
N PHE A 17 -21.06 -1.89 -18.59
CA PHE A 17 -21.59 -0.57 -18.28
C PHE A 17 -21.51 -0.23 -16.78
N TRP A 18 -21.78 -1.21 -15.92
CA TRP A 18 -21.63 -1.04 -14.47
C TRP A 18 -20.15 -0.91 -14.07
N GLN A 19 -19.24 -1.63 -14.71
CA GLN A 19 -17.80 -1.42 -14.53
C GLN A 19 -17.38 -0.02 -14.94
N GLU A 20 -17.84 0.50 -16.08
CA GLU A 20 -17.49 1.85 -16.54
C GLU A 20 -17.97 2.95 -15.60
N GLN A 21 -19.19 2.86 -15.04
CA GLN A 21 -19.66 3.85 -14.06
C GLN A 21 -18.89 3.82 -12.73
N ILE A 22 -18.42 2.64 -12.31
CA ILE A 22 -17.56 2.51 -11.12
C ILE A 22 -16.17 3.09 -11.40
N LEU A 23 -15.66 2.92 -12.61
CA LEU A 23 -14.37 3.46 -13.04
C LEU A 23 -14.39 4.99 -13.21
N LEU A 24 -15.51 5.57 -13.67
CA LEU A 24 -15.65 7.02 -13.88
C LEU A 24 -15.64 7.85 -12.58
N ASN A 25 -15.91 7.22 -11.43
CA ASN A 25 -15.87 7.89 -10.12
C ASN A 25 -14.54 7.69 -9.38
N LEU A 26 -13.60 6.93 -9.95
CA LEU A 26 -12.27 6.74 -9.40
C LEU A 26 -11.28 7.65 -10.13
N ASP A 27 -10.52 8.44 -9.38
CA ASP A 27 -9.34 9.14 -9.91
C ASP A 27 -8.43 8.09 -10.58
N GLU A 28 -8.00 8.33 -11.83
CA GLU A 28 -7.15 7.41 -12.59
C GLU A 28 -5.89 7.01 -11.80
N SER A 29 -5.38 7.93 -10.99
CA SER A 29 -4.25 7.69 -10.10
C SER A 29 -4.60 6.72 -8.97
N GLU A 30 -5.73 6.90 -8.29
CA GLU A 30 -6.23 5.99 -7.25
C GLU A 30 -6.46 4.58 -7.82
N PHE A 31 -7.04 4.48 -9.02
CA PHE A 31 -7.25 3.21 -9.71
C PHE A 31 -5.93 2.50 -10.03
N LYS A 32 -4.92 3.22 -10.53
CA LYS A 32 -3.59 2.67 -10.83
C LYS A 32 -2.95 2.02 -9.59
N TYR A 33 -3.11 2.60 -8.41
CA TYR A 33 -2.49 2.07 -7.19
C TYR A 33 -3.25 0.90 -6.60
N LYS A 34 -4.59 0.93 -6.63
CA LYS A 34 -5.41 -0.25 -6.32
C LYS A 34 -5.05 -1.42 -7.23
N TRP A 35 -4.83 -1.16 -8.53
CA TRP A 35 -4.39 -2.17 -9.48
C TRP A 35 -2.98 -2.69 -9.23
N LEU A 36 -2.03 -1.82 -8.91
CA LEU A 36 -0.68 -2.23 -8.52
C LEU A 36 -0.75 -3.20 -7.34
N LEU A 37 -1.51 -2.84 -6.31
CA LEU A 37 -1.67 -3.68 -5.14
C LEU A 37 -2.35 -5.01 -5.47
N PHE A 38 -3.41 -4.99 -6.26
CA PHE A 38 -4.08 -6.20 -6.72
C PHE A 38 -3.11 -7.15 -7.46
N LEU A 39 -2.29 -6.61 -8.37
CA LEU A 39 -1.32 -7.41 -9.14
C LEU A 39 -0.12 -7.86 -8.32
N LYS A 40 0.23 -7.13 -7.25
CA LYS A 40 1.44 -7.36 -6.45
C LYS A 40 1.17 -7.90 -5.04
N SER A 41 -0.09 -8.23 -4.73
CA SER A 41 -0.55 -8.68 -3.41
C SER A 41 0.28 -9.85 -2.89
N ALA A 42 0.38 -10.92 -3.67
CA ALA A 42 1.10 -12.13 -3.28
C ALA A 42 2.59 -11.87 -3.03
N GLN A 43 3.20 -11.02 -3.84
CA GLN A 43 4.60 -10.60 -3.70
C GLN A 43 4.83 -9.89 -2.37
N PHE A 44 3.96 -8.93 -2.03
CA PHE A 44 4.07 -8.22 -0.76
C PHE A 44 3.79 -9.13 0.44
N GLU A 45 2.81 -10.02 0.34
CA GLU A 45 2.49 -11.01 1.39
C GLU A 45 3.66 -11.95 1.67
N ALA A 46 4.38 -12.39 0.64
CA ALA A 46 5.58 -13.21 0.79
C ALA A 46 6.68 -12.46 1.56
N VAL A 47 6.92 -11.19 1.22
CA VAL A 47 7.91 -10.36 1.94
C VAL A 47 7.47 -10.09 3.37
N ILE A 48 6.20 -9.75 3.60
CA ILE A 48 5.64 -9.55 4.95
C ILE A 48 5.85 -10.81 5.81
N THR A 49 5.53 -11.98 5.25
CA THR A 49 5.71 -13.27 5.94
C THR A 49 7.17 -13.51 6.30
N ALA A 50 8.12 -13.14 5.42
CA ALA A 50 9.55 -13.23 5.72
C ALA A 50 9.95 -12.28 6.84
N VAL A 51 9.44 -11.04 6.86
CA VAL A 51 9.73 -10.07 7.92
C VAL A 51 9.12 -10.48 9.26
N ASP A 52 7.93 -11.09 9.29
CA ASP A 52 7.30 -11.53 10.53
C ASP A 52 8.08 -12.63 11.28
N LYS A 53 9.02 -13.30 10.61
CA LYS A 53 9.97 -14.23 11.25
C LYS A 53 11.12 -13.51 11.94
N THR A 54 11.26 -12.21 11.75
CA THR A 54 12.33 -11.38 12.31
C THR A 54 11.83 -10.58 13.53
N PRO A 55 12.72 -10.09 14.40
CA PRO A 55 12.32 -9.21 15.50
C PRO A 55 12.06 -7.76 15.05
N TYR A 56 12.13 -7.45 13.75
CA TYR A 56 12.08 -6.08 13.27
C TYR A 56 10.64 -5.55 13.18
N SER A 57 10.45 -4.36 13.74
CA SER A 57 9.22 -3.56 13.65
C SER A 57 9.16 -2.68 12.42
N SER A 58 10.28 -2.47 11.73
CA SER A 58 10.33 -1.71 10.49
C SER A 58 11.53 -2.16 9.69
N ILE A 59 11.38 -2.22 8.38
CA ILE A 59 12.46 -2.47 7.44
C ILE A 59 12.34 -1.54 6.24
N SER A 60 13.48 -1.20 5.64
CA SER A 60 13.54 -0.56 4.33
C SER A 60 14.59 -1.27 3.50
N LEU A 61 14.18 -1.78 2.35
CA LEU A 61 14.99 -2.38 1.30
C LEU A 61 14.92 -1.46 0.09
N CYS A 62 16.07 -0.94 -0.34
CA CYS A 62 16.16 -0.06 -1.50
C CYS A 62 17.39 -0.41 -2.35
N PRO A 63 17.20 -1.03 -3.53
CA PRO A 63 18.26 -1.23 -4.49
C PRO A 63 18.65 0.13 -5.03
N ASP A 64 19.95 0.40 -5.01
CA ASP A 64 20.54 1.65 -5.53
C ASP A 64 20.25 2.94 -4.74
N CYS A 65 19.71 2.86 -3.52
CA CYS A 65 19.78 4.01 -2.62
C CYS A 65 21.26 4.35 -2.31
N PRO A 66 21.68 5.63 -2.31
CA PRO A 66 23.09 6.05 -2.38
C PRO A 66 23.91 5.87 -1.08
N LEU A 67 23.72 4.80 -0.30
CA LEU A 67 24.33 4.67 1.02
C LEU A 67 25.22 3.43 1.25
N LEU A 68 25.16 2.36 0.45
CA LEU A 68 26.02 1.16 0.66
C LEU A 68 26.40 0.47 -0.69
N PRO A 69 27.69 0.33 -1.05
CA PRO A 69 28.10 -0.11 -2.40
C PRO A 69 27.97 -1.61 -2.72
N ASP A 70 27.88 -2.52 -1.74
CA ASP A 70 28.29 -3.91 -2.00
C ASP A 70 27.19 -5.00 -1.94
N SER A 71 25.91 -4.65 -1.76
CA SER A 71 24.83 -5.67 -1.70
C SER A 71 23.69 -5.49 -2.71
N GLY A 72 23.76 -4.44 -3.53
CA GLY A 72 22.67 -4.07 -4.43
C GLY A 72 21.38 -3.65 -3.72
N TYR A 73 21.37 -3.53 -2.38
CA TYR A 73 20.29 -2.98 -1.56
C TYR A 73 20.90 -2.17 -0.40
N THR A 74 20.48 -0.92 -0.21
CA THR A 74 20.59 -0.31 1.12
C THR A 74 19.46 -0.88 1.98
N TYR A 75 19.83 -1.59 3.04
CA TYR A 75 18.88 -2.17 3.98
C TYR A 75 19.03 -1.55 5.37
N THR A 76 17.90 -1.32 6.01
CA THR A 76 17.82 -0.81 7.39
C THR A 76 16.67 -1.49 8.10
N ALA A 77 16.83 -1.71 9.40
CA ALA A 77 15.77 -2.26 10.23
C ALA A 77 15.71 -1.55 11.58
N TRP A 78 14.53 -1.57 12.19
CA TRP A 78 14.29 -1.04 13.51
C TRP A 78 13.54 -2.04 14.38
N ILE A 79 13.81 -2.05 15.67
CA ILE A 79 13.05 -2.80 16.67
C ILE A 79 12.19 -1.84 17.50
N LYS A 80 10.96 -2.26 17.85
CA LYS A 80 10.07 -1.51 18.74
C LYS A 80 10.55 -1.73 20.18
N ARG A 81 10.96 -0.65 20.84
CA ARG A 81 11.15 -0.57 22.29
C ARG A 81 9.96 0.21 22.86
N GLU A 82 9.75 0.13 24.18
CA GLU A 82 8.57 0.64 24.89
C GLU A 82 7.99 1.94 24.29
N ASN A 83 8.83 2.96 24.05
CA ASN A 83 8.40 4.24 23.48
C ASN A 83 9.25 4.73 22.29
N THR A 84 10.14 3.89 21.75
CA THR A 84 11.08 4.31 20.69
C THR A 84 11.29 3.21 19.65
N HIS A 85 11.74 3.61 18.46
CA HIS A 85 12.23 2.69 17.44
C HIS A 85 13.75 2.81 17.40
N GLU A 86 14.44 1.72 17.71
CA GLU A 86 15.90 1.68 17.71
C GLU A 86 16.40 1.13 16.37
N LYS A 87 17.24 1.89 15.67
CA LYS A 87 17.85 1.44 14.41
C LYS A 87 18.89 0.37 14.71
N VAL A 88 18.78 -0.77 14.05
CA VAL A 88 19.74 -1.87 14.16
C VAL A 88 20.94 -1.58 13.26
N LYS A 89 22.15 -1.66 13.83
CA LYS A 89 23.39 -1.30 13.11
C LYS A 89 23.71 -2.26 11.95
N ASN A 90 23.53 -3.56 12.17
CA ASN A 90 23.77 -4.64 11.21
C ASN A 90 22.60 -5.65 11.28
N PRO A 91 21.43 -5.32 10.69
CA PRO A 91 20.30 -6.23 10.74
C PRO A 91 20.52 -7.43 9.81
N ASP A 92 20.11 -8.61 10.26
CA ASP A 92 20.08 -9.82 9.45
C ASP A 92 18.76 -9.87 8.68
N LEU A 93 18.82 -9.45 7.41
CA LEU A 93 17.67 -9.40 6.50
C LEU A 93 17.86 -10.33 5.30
N GLN A 94 18.77 -11.31 5.37
CA GLN A 94 19.14 -12.10 4.20
C GLN A 94 17.93 -12.81 3.58
N GLU A 95 17.14 -13.52 4.38
CA GLU A 95 15.93 -14.21 3.90
C GLU A 95 14.94 -13.21 3.27
N VAL A 96 14.72 -12.05 3.90
CA VAL A 96 13.79 -11.03 3.39
C VAL A 96 14.27 -10.48 2.04
N ILE A 97 15.57 -10.24 1.90
CA ILE A 97 16.18 -9.76 0.65
C ILE A 97 16.05 -10.82 -0.45
N GLU A 98 16.28 -12.09 -0.14
CA GLU A 98 16.14 -13.19 -1.09
C GLU A 98 14.69 -13.32 -1.57
N VAL A 99 13.72 -13.26 -0.65
CA VAL A 99 12.28 -13.26 -0.99
C VAL A 99 11.93 -12.06 -1.86
N ALA A 100 12.27 -10.83 -1.45
CA ALA A 100 11.97 -9.63 -2.22
C ALA A 100 12.55 -9.67 -3.65
N LYS A 101 13.77 -10.19 -3.81
CA LYS A 101 14.40 -10.41 -5.12
C LYS A 101 13.63 -11.44 -5.96
N SER A 102 13.25 -12.57 -5.37
CA SER A 102 12.52 -13.63 -6.07
C SER A 102 11.14 -13.17 -6.54
N GLU A 103 10.49 -12.28 -5.77
CA GLU A 103 9.20 -11.70 -6.09
C GLU A 103 9.29 -10.48 -7.05
N GLY A 104 10.51 -10.08 -7.41
CA GLY A 104 10.76 -8.94 -8.29
C GLY A 104 10.35 -7.59 -7.69
N LEU A 105 10.34 -7.47 -6.36
CA LEU A 105 10.07 -6.22 -5.67
C LEU A 105 11.37 -5.42 -5.54
N GLN A 106 11.41 -4.26 -6.19
CA GLN A 106 12.58 -3.39 -6.16
C GLN A 106 12.65 -2.65 -4.83
N ILE A 107 11.66 -1.84 -4.45
CA ILE A 107 11.69 -1.10 -3.19
C ILE A 107 10.63 -1.66 -2.25
N VAL A 108 11.02 -1.98 -1.02
CA VAL A 108 10.10 -2.44 0.03
C VAL A 108 10.39 -1.69 1.31
N ARG A 109 9.41 -0.94 1.80
CA ARG A 109 9.46 -0.28 3.09
C ARG A 109 8.25 -0.75 3.88
N LEU A 110 8.50 -1.47 4.97
CA LEU A 110 7.47 -2.05 5.80
C LEU A 110 7.63 -1.53 7.22
N ARG A 111 6.51 -1.20 7.87
CA ARG A 111 6.47 -0.86 9.28
C ARG A 111 5.31 -1.57 9.96
N LYS A 112 5.59 -2.25 11.05
CA LYS A 112 4.59 -2.95 11.85
C LYS A 112 3.90 -1.95 12.76
N TYR A 113 2.58 -1.94 12.70
CA TYR A 113 1.69 -1.25 13.63
C TYR A 113 0.91 -2.29 14.43
N ASP A 114 0.23 -1.84 15.47
CA ASP A 114 -0.67 -2.71 16.22
C ASP A 114 -1.84 -3.05 15.28
N GLY A 115 -1.93 -4.31 14.85
CA GLY A 115 -2.96 -4.80 13.93
C GLY A 115 -2.49 -5.15 12.50
N GLY A 116 -1.32 -4.70 12.06
CA GLY A 116 -0.87 -4.99 10.70
C GLY A 116 0.47 -4.40 10.27
N TRP A 117 0.74 -4.51 8.97
CA TRP A 117 1.90 -3.98 8.28
C TRP A 117 1.52 -2.82 7.40
N PHE A 118 2.19 -1.71 7.59
CA PHE A 118 2.15 -0.56 6.72
C PHE A 118 3.23 -0.66 5.66
N ILE A 119 2.86 -0.44 4.40
CA ILE A 119 3.74 -0.52 3.24
C ILE A 119 3.91 0.88 2.69
N TYR A 120 5.14 1.42 2.82
CA TYR A 120 5.48 2.69 2.17
C TYR A 120 5.75 2.42 0.68
N ALA A 121 4.68 2.26 -0.06
CA ALA A 121 4.64 2.58 -1.47
C ALA A 121 3.75 3.82 -1.56
N SER A 122 4.34 5.00 -1.27
CA SER A 122 3.65 6.28 -1.35
C SER A 122 3.88 6.90 -2.71
N PRO A 123 2.93 6.77 -3.63
CA PRO A 123 2.83 7.69 -4.73
C PRO A 123 2.09 8.95 -4.24
N ASP A 124 2.75 10.08 -4.37
CA ASP A 124 2.08 11.36 -4.27
C ASP A 124 1.44 11.68 -5.63
N TRP A 125 0.22 12.23 -5.64
CA TRP A 125 -0.36 12.78 -6.87
C TRP A 125 -1.10 14.08 -6.60
N GLN A 126 -1.41 14.82 -7.67
CA GLN A 126 -2.02 16.13 -7.59
C GLN A 126 -3.49 16.07 -7.97
N VAL A 127 -4.36 16.61 -7.12
CA VAL A 127 -5.78 16.82 -7.43
C VAL A 127 -6.14 18.23 -7.06
N ASN A 128 -6.58 19.03 -8.04
CA ASN A 128 -7.00 20.43 -7.85
C ASN A 128 -5.98 21.31 -7.10
N GLY A 129 -4.67 21.05 -7.28
CA GLY A 129 -3.59 21.80 -6.62
C GLY A 129 -3.22 21.32 -5.21
N ASN A 130 -3.90 20.29 -4.71
CA ASN A 130 -3.56 19.59 -3.47
C ASN A 130 -2.72 18.35 -3.77
N THR A 131 -1.76 18.04 -2.89
CA THR A 131 -1.03 16.77 -2.97
C THR A 131 -1.77 15.73 -2.15
N ILE A 132 -2.17 14.63 -2.78
CA ILE A 132 -2.69 13.46 -2.10
C ILE A 132 -1.54 12.50 -1.88
N HIS A 133 -1.37 12.09 -0.63
CA HIS A 133 -0.45 11.03 -0.23
C HIS A 133 -1.26 9.77 0.01
N ALA A 134 -0.81 8.63 -0.52
CA ALA A 134 -1.47 7.37 -0.24
C ALA A 134 -0.53 6.25 0.16
N TRP A 135 -1.10 5.30 0.88
CA TRP A 135 -0.36 4.26 1.55
C TRP A 135 -1.16 2.96 1.53
N MET A 136 -0.46 1.84 1.54
CA MET A 136 -1.06 0.51 1.58
C MET A 136 -0.85 -0.12 2.95
N TYR A 137 -1.87 -0.79 3.47
CA TYR A 137 -1.80 -1.56 4.72
C TYR A 137 -2.22 -3.00 4.46
N PHE A 138 -1.53 -3.92 5.10
CA PHE A 138 -1.87 -5.32 5.17
C PHE A 138 -2.17 -5.70 6.63
N GLY A 139 -3.41 -6.06 6.93
CA GLY A 139 -3.94 -6.20 8.28
C GLY A 139 -4.77 -4.98 8.69
N LEU A 140 -5.12 -4.88 9.96
CA LEU A 140 -5.92 -3.77 10.46
C LEU A 140 -5.08 -2.49 10.49
N PRO A 141 -5.55 -1.39 9.87
CA PRO A 141 -4.91 -0.10 10.01
C PRO A 141 -5.01 0.38 11.46
N PRO A 142 -4.02 1.14 11.97
CA PRO A 142 -4.06 1.67 13.32
C PRO A 142 -5.12 2.77 13.45
N ASP A 143 -5.87 2.76 14.55
CA ASP A 143 -6.95 3.73 14.84
C ASP A 143 -6.50 5.21 14.89
N ASN A 144 -5.18 5.44 14.97
CA ASN A 144 -4.57 6.75 15.19
C ASN A 144 -3.69 7.25 14.04
N ASP A 145 -3.71 6.61 12.86
CA ASP A 145 -2.99 7.18 11.72
C ASP A 145 -3.64 8.50 11.30
N ASN A 146 -2.80 9.48 10.94
CA ASN A 146 -3.17 10.88 10.71
C ASN A 146 -4.25 11.06 9.63
N CYS A 147 -5.51 10.84 9.99
CA CYS A 147 -6.69 11.32 9.25
C CYS A 147 -6.94 12.82 9.54
N GLU A 148 -5.94 13.51 10.07
CA GLU A 148 -5.98 14.90 10.53
C GLU A 148 -5.61 15.84 9.39
N ASP A 149 -6.58 16.07 8.50
CA ASP A 149 -6.80 17.29 7.72
C ASP A 149 -7.88 16.97 6.67
N LEU A 150 -9.11 16.74 7.14
CA LEU A 150 -10.27 16.60 6.27
C LEU A 150 -10.91 17.99 6.10
N GLU A 151 -11.22 18.36 4.86
CA GLU A 151 -12.10 19.50 4.58
C GLU A 151 -13.41 19.35 5.39
N GLU A 152 -13.92 20.46 5.90
CA GLU A 152 -15.18 20.46 6.65
C GLU A 152 -16.30 19.79 5.83
N GLY A 153 -16.95 18.76 6.38
CA GLY A 153 -18.13 18.12 5.78
C GLY A 153 -17.96 16.66 5.36
N ILE A 154 -16.80 16.06 5.62
CA ILE A 154 -16.49 14.67 5.27
C ILE A 154 -16.40 13.79 6.53
N SER A 155 -17.03 12.60 6.51
CA SER A 155 -16.98 11.66 7.64
C SER A 155 -15.59 11.01 7.79
N LYS A 156 -15.10 10.88 9.03
CA LYS A 156 -13.77 10.30 9.35
C LYS A 156 -13.64 8.83 8.91
N GLU A 157 -14.73 8.08 8.93
CA GLU A 157 -14.74 6.62 8.66
C GLU A 157 -14.75 6.29 7.15
N GLU A 158 -15.33 7.15 6.30
CA GLU A 158 -15.46 6.83 4.87
C GLU A 158 -14.21 7.16 4.03
N GLN A 159 -13.29 8.01 4.53
CA GLN A 159 -12.24 8.57 3.67
C GLN A 159 -10.79 8.17 3.98
N CYS A 160 -10.50 7.75 5.21
CA CYS A 160 -9.11 7.56 5.61
C CYS A 160 -8.60 6.14 5.37
N HIS A 161 -9.42 5.10 5.58
CA HIS A 161 -9.02 3.72 5.34
C HIS A 161 -10.07 3.00 4.50
N THR A 162 -9.81 2.87 3.21
CA THR A 162 -10.65 2.09 2.31
C THR A 162 -10.21 0.63 2.33
N HIS A 163 -11.04 -0.26 2.87
CA HIS A 163 -10.85 -1.71 2.66
C HIS A 163 -10.96 -2.02 1.17
N LEU A 164 -10.02 -2.80 0.63
CA LEU A 164 -9.99 -3.16 -0.77
C LEU A 164 -10.44 -4.61 -0.98
N PHE A 165 -9.64 -5.56 -0.50
CA PHE A 165 -9.88 -7.00 -0.61
C PHE A 165 -8.99 -7.75 0.38
N GLY A 166 -9.43 -8.92 0.86
CA GLY A 166 -8.65 -9.71 1.81
C GLY A 166 -8.26 -8.88 3.04
N ASN A 167 -6.97 -8.87 3.37
CA ASN A 167 -6.41 -8.05 4.46
C ASN A 167 -5.89 -6.68 4.01
N TRP A 168 -6.21 -6.25 2.78
CA TRP A 168 -5.67 -5.03 2.21
C TRP A 168 -6.55 -3.81 2.46
N TYR A 169 -5.92 -2.75 2.93
CA TYR A 169 -6.51 -1.43 3.08
C TYR A 169 -5.66 -0.39 2.37
N PHE A 170 -6.31 0.65 1.88
CA PHE A 170 -5.71 1.83 1.27
C PHE A 170 -6.01 3.04 2.12
N ASN A 171 -4.98 3.81 2.47
CA ASN A 171 -5.15 5.10 3.15
C ASN A 171 -4.78 6.24 2.21
N LYS A 172 -5.56 7.31 2.25
CA LYS A 172 -5.24 8.57 1.58
C LYS A 172 -5.42 9.73 2.56
N TYR A 173 -4.46 10.65 2.57
CA TYR A 173 -4.62 11.95 3.22
C TYR A 173 -4.24 13.07 2.25
N TRP A 174 -4.82 14.24 2.49
CA TRP A 174 -4.62 15.43 1.67
C TRP A 174 -3.63 16.36 2.37
N SER A 175 -2.57 16.79 1.69
CA SER A 175 -1.82 17.97 2.11
C SER A 175 -2.28 19.16 1.27
N VAL A 176 -3.02 20.06 1.93
CA VAL A 176 -3.39 21.34 1.35
C VAL A 176 -2.16 22.24 1.44
N ASN A 177 -1.69 22.74 0.29
CA ASN A 177 -0.71 23.82 0.30
C ASN A 177 -1.35 25.03 0.97
N LYS A 178 -1.05 25.27 2.24
CA LYS A 178 -1.41 26.51 2.93
C LYS A 178 -0.60 27.65 2.31
N THR A 179 -1.16 28.30 1.30
CA THR A 179 -0.70 29.62 0.80
C THR A 179 -0.98 30.71 1.82
#